data_AF-A0A817DCW2-F1
#
_entry.id   AF-A0A817DCW2-F1
#
_cell.length_a   1.000
_cell.length_b   1.000
_cell.length_c   1.000
_cell.angle_alpha   90.00
_cell.angle_beta   90.00
_cell.angle_gamma   90.00
#
_symmetry.space_group_name_H-M   'P 1'
#
loop_
_entity.id
_entity.type
_entity.pdbx_description
1 polymer ?
#
loop_
_entity_poly.entity_id
_entity_poly.type
_entity_poly.pdbx_seq_one_letter_code
_entity_poly.pdbx_strand_id
1 'polypeptide(L)'
;MFYVVGIPSKDHPLLIRKILKSLWFVISYTEKARRYRLKSFGRPANEHKYTKNESEQITVVDFFRDTWNYRLCYTHLPVVELYDPDDKNQSYFLPMELVNVDEGQPNLQPLTSEQHAKATNKTVVHPDECYRMIRRVTDERRFKQDPYLEKFGLTVDVDEMLMLPARILPPPKIIYKSSHGAQGDVIERVQIGKWWLNNRFDKTCEIRTWAVVLVSEREPDNRQIRLTRDFAQRISQAMSKYDIRFNSSPIEKFDAAVPQTILARMNELKMQEYEVIIYILDQVDDEIYHLIKYFGNIKIGMVTQCIRFDQLMSNSDPREMDMYIQNLVEKFNARLRGVNQLVSLMPALISPLARSNIFMFFGIDCTHITCSHVRPSIVAVVGSKDSTNTQYAARVLQQFPQKGKIAFAIINDLHKYVVELIRVFSNHNSCLPNKLVFYQVGLDDGSFEKMLDNELRAIQRACQGTVLDTDIVSLNGFEFYLNSDATIQGTSRPMLYKVLYDEIGFTLDDIQQLTYYLCHIDVRCTKAIYVPAPVHCATLHVSHHLELHYKSQMSKDMNEINHAMLKYCIQFNLSSIEKFEAGVPQTILVHMNELKM
;
A
#
# COMPACT_ATOMS: atom_id res chain seq x y z
N MET A 1 2.30 -20.28 32.31
CA MET A 1 2.01 -19.00 31.63
C MET A 1 3.19 -18.73 30.69
N PHE A 2 2.97 -18.73 29.38
CA PHE A 2 4.05 -18.52 28.40
C PHE A 2 4.41 -17.04 28.35
N TYR A 3 5.63 -16.69 28.74
CA TYR A 3 6.20 -15.37 28.49
C TYR A 3 6.96 -15.44 27.16
N VAL A 4 6.32 -15.02 26.06
CA VAL A 4 7.10 -14.53 24.91
C VAL A 4 7.45 -13.10 25.24
N VAL A 5 8.75 -12.83 25.34
CA VAL A 5 9.32 -11.50 25.56
C VAL A 5 8.83 -10.59 24.43
N GLY A 6 8.12 -9.50 24.78
CA GLY A 6 7.71 -8.45 23.84
C GLY A 6 6.23 -8.34 23.49
N ILE A 7 5.31 -9.09 24.13
CA ILE A 7 3.85 -8.94 23.93
C ILE A 7 3.15 -8.72 25.28
N PRO A 8 2.25 -7.73 25.45
CA PRO A 8 1.53 -7.46 26.70
C PRO A 8 0.75 -8.68 27.22
N SER A 9 0.72 -8.86 28.55
CA SER A 9 0.34 -10.12 29.22
C SER A 9 -1.14 -10.55 29.09
N LYS A 10 -2.04 -9.68 28.61
CA LYS A 10 -3.49 -9.96 28.55
C LYS A 10 -3.96 -10.58 27.24
N ASP A 11 -3.24 -10.39 26.12
CA ASP A 11 -3.65 -10.87 24.77
C ASP A 11 -2.90 -12.13 24.29
N HIS A 12 -1.91 -12.55 25.08
CA HIS A 12 -0.92 -13.57 24.78
C HIS A 12 -1.48 -14.94 24.35
N PRO A 13 -2.46 -15.54 25.06
CA PRO A 13 -2.92 -16.91 24.74
C PRO A 13 -3.77 -17.00 23.47
N LEU A 14 -4.54 -15.94 23.17
CA LEU A 14 -5.43 -15.90 22.01
C LEU A 14 -4.65 -15.69 20.71
N LEU A 15 -3.62 -14.83 20.76
CA LEU A 15 -2.76 -14.55 19.62
C LEU A 15 -1.92 -15.78 19.24
N ILE A 16 -1.29 -16.43 20.22
CA ILE A 16 -0.53 -17.67 20.02
C ILE A 16 -1.41 -18.76 19.39
N ARG A 17 -2.65 -18.91 19.89
CA ARG A 17 -3.61 -19.88 19.32
C ARG A 17 -3.99 -19.56 17.88
N LYS A 18 -4.15 -18.29 17.52
CA LYS A 18 -4.50 -17.88 16.14
C LYS A 18 -3.36 -18.19 15.17
N ILE A 19 -2.11 -17.92 15.56
CA ILE A 19 -0.92 -18.20 14.76
C ILE A 19 -0.77 -19.71 14.57
N LEU A 20 -0.75 -20.48 15.66
CA LEU A 20 -0.48 -21.91 15.60
C LEU A 20 -1.57 -22.70 14.85
N LYS A 21 -2.84 -22.26 14.90
CA LYS A 21 -3.91 -22.87 14.09
C LYS A 21 -3.68 -22.80 12.58
N SER A 22 -2.87 -21.85 12.10
CA SER A 22 -2.57 -21.70 10.68
C SER A 22 -1.41 -22.59 10.21
N LEU A 23 -0.73 -23.30 11.12
CA LEU A 23 0.44 -24.13 10.82
C LEU A 23 0.09 -25.63 10.77
N TRP A 24 0.97 -26.37 10.10
CA TRP A 24 1.07 -27.82 10.11
C TRP A 24 2.11 -28.26 11.12
N PHE A 25 1.84 -29.40 11.75
CA PHE A 25 2.69 -29.98 12.77
C PHE A 25 3.03 -31.42 12.42
N VAL A 26 4.22 -31.86 12.81
CA VAL A 26 4.70 -33.23 12.69
C VAL A 26 5.13 -33.74 14.06
N ILE A 27 5.05 -35.05 14.26
CA ILE A 27 5.34 -35.69 15.54
C ILE A 27 6.76 -36.25 15.50
N SER A 28 7.53 -36.03 16.56
CA SER A 28 8.97 -36.35 16.60
C SER A 28 9.32 -37.82 16.86
N TYR A 29 8.37 -38.65 17.32
CA TYR A 29 8.64 -40.01 17.80
C TYR A 29 8.14 -41.14 16.88
N THR A 30 7.60 -40.81 15.70
CA THR A 30 7.11 -41.81 14.72
C THR A 30 7.92 -41.75 13.43
N GLU A 31 8.31 -42.90 12.86
CA GLU A 31 9.06 -42.98 11.59
C GLU A 31 8.31 -42.44 10.36
N LYS A 32 6.96 -42.39 10.41
CA LYS A 32 6.14 -41.81 9.35
C LYS A 32 5.86 -40.34 9.64
N ALA A 33 6.33 -39.44 8.76
CA ALA A 33 6.03 -38.01 8.81
C ALA A 33 4.55 -37.75 8.42
N ARG A 34 3.63 -37.97 9.36
CA ARG A 34 2.23 -37.53 9.24
C ARG A 34 2.10 -36.08 9.67
N ARG A 35 1.31 -35.32 8.91
CA ARG A 35 1.04 -33.89 9.14
C ARG A 35 -0.30 -33.72 9.85
N TYR A 36 -0.31 -32.91 10.88
CA TYR A 36 -1.48 -32.62 11.68
C TYR A 36 -1.76 -31.12 11.75
N ARG A 37 -3.01 -30.76 12.07
CA ARG A 37 -3.43 -29.39 12.36
C ARG A 37 -3.74 -29.21 13.83
N LEU A 38 -3.46 -28.03 14.37
CA LEU A 38 -3.83 -27.68 15.73
C LEU A 38 -5.33 -27.38 15.82
N LYS A 39 -6.02 -28.05 16.74
CA LYS A 39 -7.44 -27.81 17.08
C LYS A 39 -7.56 -26.92 18.33
N SER A 40 -6.91 -27.31 19.41
CA SER A 40 -6.96 -26.60 20.69
C SER A 40 -5.78 -26.94 21.61
N PHE A 41 -5.82 -26.37 22.82
CA PHE A 41 -4.92 -26.73 23.91
C PHE A 41 -5.74 -27.40 25.01
N GLY A 42 -5.23 -28.52 25.53
CA GLY A 42 -5.78 -29.20 26.69
C GLY A 42 -5.20 -28.69 28.01
N ARG A 43 -5.52 -29.42 29.08
CA ARG A 43 -4.90 -29.25 30.42
C ARG A 43 -3.39 -29.57 30.39
N PRO A 44 -2.62 -29.16 31.41
CA PRO A 44 -1.24 -29.59 31.60
C PRO A 44 -1.06 -31.11 31.46
N ALA A 45 0.08 -31.57 30.92
CA ALA A 45 0.29 -32.99 30.63
C ALA A 45 0.20 -33.90 31.87
N ASN A 46 0.54 -33.39 33.06
CA ASN A 46 0.39 -34.09 34.34
C ASN A 46 -1.08 -34.18 34.84
N GLU A 47 -1.98 -33.36 34.30
CA GLU A 47 -3.40 -33.32 34.68
C GLU A 47 -4.34 -33.84 33.59
N HIS A 48 -3.88 -33.83 32.34
CA HIS A 48 -4.67 -34.27 31.20
C HIS A 48 -4.77 -35.79 31.20
N LYS A 49 -6.00 -36.31 31.24
CA LYS A 49 -6.30 -37.75 31.28
C LYS A 49 -6.97 -38.20 29.98
N TYR A 50 -6.61 -39.39 29.52
CA TYR A 50 -7.29 -40.08 28.41
C TYR A 50 -7.72 -41.48 28.87
N THR A 51 -8.75 -42.00 28.23
CA THR A 51 -9.26 -43.34 28.48
C THR A 51 -8.40 -44.34 27.69
N LYS A 52 -7.59 -45.15 28.38
CA LYS A 52 -6.68 -46.12 27.72
C LYS A 52 -7.43 -47.38 27.28
N ASN A 53 -8.40 -47.87 28.08
CA ASN A 53 -9.22 -49.07 27.84
C ASN A 53 -10.60 -48.93 28.52
N GLU A 54 -11.60 -48.33 27.85
CA GLU A 54 -13.04 -48.18 28.21
C GLU A 54 -13.45 -47.78 29.67
N SER A 55 -12.54 -47.75 30.64
CA SER A 55 -12.79 -47.47 32.07
C SER A 55 -11.56 -46.94 32.83
N GLU A 56 -10.34 -47.17 32.35
CA GLU A 56 -9.12 -46.65 33.01
C GLU A 56 -8.68 -45.27 32.48
N GLN A 57 -8.63 -44.29 33.38
CA GLN A 57 -8.15 -42.93 33.13
C GLN A 57 -6.68 -42.80 33.55
N ILE A 58 -5.81 -42.48 32.60
CA ILE A 58 -4.37 -42.36 32.81
C ILE A 58 -3.89 -41.00 32.30
N THR A 59 -2.92 -40.40 32.98
CA THR A 59 -2.41 -39.08 32.59
C THR A 59 -1.50 -39.20 31.36
N VAL A 60 -1.35 -38.11 30.60
CA VAL A 60 -0.43 -38.08 29.45
C VAL A 60 1.01 -38.35 29.89
N VAL A 61 1.43 -37.87 31.07
CA VAL A 61 2.76 -38.19 31.64
C VAL A 61 2.92 -39.70 31.86
N ASP A 62 1.93 -40.31 32.52
CA ASP A 62 1.97 -41.75 32.80
C ASP A 62 1.89 -42.57 31.50
N PHE A 63 1.16 -42.10 30.47
CA PHE A 63 1.11 -42.74 29.16
C PHE A 63 2.49 -42.97 28.56
N PHE A 64 3.24 -41.89 28.45
CA PHE A 64 4.51 -41.85 27.73
C PHE A 64 5.58 -42.56 28.54
N ARG A 65 5.51 -42.48 29.87
CA ARG A 65 6.36 -43.27 30.76
C ARG A 65 6.07 -44.77 30.62
N ASP A 66 4.82 -45.19 30.69
CA ASP A 66 4.46 -46.60 30.80
C ASP A 66 4.44 -47.32 29.45
N THR A 67 4.08 -46.61 28.37
CA THR A 67 3.94 -47.19 27.01
C THR A 67 5.21 -47.04 26.19
N TRP A 68 5.92 -45.91 26.33
CA TRP A 68 7.06 -45.54 25.49
C TRP A 68 8.38 -45.43 26.26
N ASN A 69 8.38 -45.73 27.57
CA ASN A 69 9.53 -45.53 28.49
C ASN A 69 10.15 -44.12 28.37
N TYR A 70 9.32 -43.12 28.10
CA TYR A 70 9.75 -41.76 27.83
C TYR A 70 9.33 -40.83 28.97
N ARG A 71 10.30 -40.13 29.58
CA ARG A 71 10.05 -39.20 30.68
C ARG A 71 9.89 -37.78 30.14
N LEU A 72 8.68 -37.24 30.25
CA LEU A 72 8.40 -35.87 29.84
C LEU A 72 9.14 -34.86 30.74
N CYS A 73 9.81 -33.89 30.12
CA CYS A 73 10.55 -32.84 30.82
C CYS A 73 9.64 -31.68 31.24
N TYR A 74 8.61 -31.39 30.44
CA TYR A 74 7.77 -30.21 30.59
C TYR A 74 6.33 -30.56 30.97
N THR A 75 6.17 -31.35 32.03
CA THR A 75 4.87 -31.91 32.47
C THR A 75 3.81 -30.86 32.86
N HIS A 76 4.25 -29.66 33.24
CA HIS A 76 3.40 -28.53 33.63
C HIS A 76 2.82 -27.76 32.42
N LEU A 77 3.31 -28.03 31.21
CA LEU A 77 2.83 -27.36 30.00
C LEU A 77 1.55 -28.04 29.46
N PRO A 78 0.62 -27.30 28.84
CA PRO A 78 -0.59 -27.86 28.25
C PRO A 78 -0.29 -28.83 27.10
N VAL A 79 -1.13 -29.84 26.95
CA VAL A 79 -1.10 -30.71 25.76
C VAL A 79 -1.68 -29.98 24.55
N VAL A 80 -1.21 -30.32 23.35
CA VAL A 80 -1.80 -29.87 22.09
C VAL A 80 -2.79 -30.89 21.58
N GLU A 81 -3.99 -30.43 21.24
CA GLU A 81 -4.99 -31.25 20.54
C GLU A 81 -4.75 -31.08 19.03
N LEU A 82 -4.27 -32.15 18.41
CA LEU A 82 -4.01 -32.25 16.99
C LEU A 82 -5.09 -33.09 16.30
N TYR A 83 -5.35 -32.83 15.03
CA TYR A 83 -6.23 -33.67 14.21
C TYR A 83 -5.67 -33.83 12.81
N ASP A 84 -6.05 -34.93 12.17
CA ASP A 84 -5.80 -35.17 10.76
C ASP A 84 -6.92 -34.48 9.94
N PRO A 85 -6.62 -33.60 8.97
CA PRO A 85 -7.63 -33.00 8.12
C PRO A 85 -8.51 -34.01 7.38
N ASP A 86 -7.97 -35.19 7.08
CA ASP A 86 -8.66 -36.27 6.37
C ASP A 86 -9.59 -37.06 7.32
N ASP A 87 -9.32 -37.05 8.63
CA ASP A 87 -10.19 -37.60 9.69
C ASP A 87 -10.40 -36.61 10.84
N LYS A 88 -11.38 -35.71 10.66
CA LYS A 88 -11.73 -34.67 11.64
C LYS A 88 -12.37 -35.19 12.92
N ASN A 89 -12.81 -36.44 12.95
CA ASN A 89 -13.48 -37.02 14.11
C ASN A 89 -12.48 -37.56 15.12
N GLN A 90 -11.26 -37.87 14.70
CA GLN A 90 -10.18 -38.29 15.58
C GLN A 90 -9.36 -37.08 16.04
N SER A 91 -9.02 -37.04 17.33
CA SER A 91 -8.15 -36.00 17.90
C SER A 91 -7.10 -36.64 18.79
N TYR A 92 -5.88 -36.15 18.68
CA TYR A 92 -4.70 -36.66 19.37
C TYR A 92 -4.22 -35.60 20.36
N PHE A 93 -4.12 -35.96 21.63
CA PHE A 93 -3.60 -35.07 22.67
C PHE A 93 -2.14 -35.43 22.94
N LEU A 94 -1.23 -34.53 22.55
CA LEU A 94 0.20 -34.76 22.64
C LEU A 94 0.90 -33.72 23.53
N PRO A 95 1.94 -34.10 24.28
CA PRO A 95 2.84 -33.15 24.92
C PRO A 95 3.48 -32.23 23.86
N MET A 96 3.57 -30.94 24.15
CA MET A 96 4.19 -29.99 23.20
C MET A 96 5.65 -30.30 22.88
N GLU A 97 6.38 -30.94 23.80
CA GLU A 97 7.77 -31.35 23.58
C GLU A 97 7.95 -32.44 22.51
N LEU A 98 6.85 -33.10 22.10
CA LEU A 98 6.86 -34.16 21.09
C LEU A 98 6.28 -33.71 19.74
N VAL A 99 6.01 -32.40 19.59
CA VAL A 99 5.35 -31.84 18.41
C VAL A 99 6.21 -30.71 17.83
N ASN A 100 6.58 -30.87 16.57
CA ASN A 100 7.37 -29.89 15.82
C ASN A 100 6.50 -29.18 14.78
N VAL A 101 6.80 -27.92 14.50
CA VAL A 101 6.23 -27.22 13.33
C VAL A 101 6.87 -27.81 12.07
N ASP A 102 6.05 -28.17 11.09
CA ASP A 102 6.55 -28.74 9.83
C ASP A 102 7.40 -27.71 9.06
N GLU A 103 8.45 -28.16 8.40
CA GLU A 103 9.40 -27.28 7.71
C GLU A 103 8.87 -26.78 6.36
N GLY A 104 9.40 -25.63 5.89
CA GLY A 104 9.09 -25.10 4.56
C GLY A 104 7.69 -24.48 4.41
N GLN A 105 6.97 -24.25 5.51
CA GLN A 105 5.65 -23.63 5.48
C GLN A 105 5.73 -22.11 5.23
N PRO A 106 4.98 -21.57 4.26
CA PRO A 106 4.93 -20.13 4.05
C PRO A 106 4.18 -19.44 5.20
N ASN A 107 4.68 -18.29 5.66
CA ASN A 107 3.93 -17.44 6.57
C ASN A 107 2.81 -16.73 5.81
N LEU A 108 1.56 -17.02 6.18
CA LEU A 108 0.38 -16.38 5.58
C LEU A 108 -0.09 -15.15 6.36
N GLN A 109 0.51 -14.85 7.52
CA GLN A 109 0.17 -13.65 8.29
C GLN A 109 0.96 -12.44 7.79
N PRO A 110 0.37 -11.22 7.82
CA PRO A 110 1.12 -9.99 7.61
C PRO A 110 2.31 -9.90 8.57
N LEU A 111 3.46 -9.45 8.07
CA LEU A 111 4.64 -9.23 8.92
C LEU A 111 4.45 -7.94 9.72
N THR A 112 5.04 -7.86 10.90
CA THR A 112 5.12 -6.59 11.65
C THR A 112 6.07 -5.62 10.94
N SER A 113 5.96 -4.32 11.23
CA SER A 113 6.86 -3.28 10.70
C SER A 113 8.35 -3.61 10.93
N GLU A 114 8.68 -4.16 12.11
CA GLU A 114 10.05 -4.60 12.44
C GLU A 114 10.48 -5.84 11.63
N GLN A 115 9.59 -6.83 11.48
CA GLN A 115 9.86 -8.02 10.68
C GLN A 115 10.01 -7.67 9.20
N HIS A 116 9.18 -6.76 8.67
CA HIS A 116 9.32 -6.22 7.32
C HIS A 116 10.69 -5.57 7.13
N ALA A 117 11.13 -4.69 8.04
CA ALA A 117 12.45 -4.06 7.97
C ALA A 117 13.59 -5.10 7.97
N LYS A 118 13.52 -6.11 8.84
CA LYS A 118 14.48 -7.23 8.89
C LYS A 118 14.48 -8.06 7.61
N ALA A 119 13.30 -8.35 7.06
CA ALA A 119 13.16 -9.09 5.82
C ALA A 119 13.77 -8.29 4.65
N THR A 120 13.41 -7.02 4.50
CA THR A 120 13.95 -6.12 3.48
C THR A 120 15.48 -6.04 3.55
N ASN A 121 16.05 -5.81 4.73
CA ASN A 121 17.51 -5.74 4.87
C ASN A 121 18.22 -7.04 4.52
N LYS A 122 17.55 -8.20 4.65
CA LYS A 122 18.10 -9.50 4.26
C LYS A 122 17.90 -9.85 2.79
N THR A 123 16.88 -9.29 2.14
CA THR A 123 16.51 -9.61 0.75
C THR A 123 16.97 -8.57 -0.25
N VAL A 124 17.47 -7.42 0.21
CA VAL A 124 18.10 -6.41 -0.64
C VAL A 124 19.39 -6.96 -1.23
N VAL A 125 19.46 -6.98 -2.55
CA VAL A 125 20.62 -7.45 -3.31
C VAL A 125 20.92 -6.44 -4.41
N HIS A 126 22.18 -6.04 -4.56
CA HIS A 126 22.62 -5.14 -5.63
C HIS A 126 22.65 -5.86 -6.99
N PRO A 127 22.49 -5.15 -8.12
CA PRO A 127 22.40 -5.78 -9.45
C PRO A 127 23.53 -6.78 -9.75
N ASP A 128 24.78 -6.45 -9.43
CA ASP A 128 25.94 -7.33 -9.67
C ASP A 128 25.91 -8.61 -8.82
N GLU A 129 25.35 -8.53 -7.62
CA GLU A 129 25.17 -9.69 -6.75
C GLU A 129 23.96 -10.52 -7.18
N CYS A 130 22.88 -9.88 -7.61
CA CYS A 130 21.72 -10.55 -8.19
C CYS A 130 22.13 -11.35 -9.43
N TYR A 131 22.90 -10.73 -10.34
CA TYR A 131 23.47 -11.39 -11.51
C TYR A 131 24.31 -12.62 -11.14
N ARG A 132 25.21 -12.49 -10.15
CA ARG A 132 26.02 -13.61 -9.64
C ARG A 132 25.17 -14.72 -9.01
N MET A 133 24.12 -14.35 -8.28
CA MET A 133 23.21 -15.32 -7.66
C MET A 133 22.41 -16.09 -8.72
N ILE A 134 21.89 -15.41 -9.75
CA ILE A 134 21.20 -16.04 -10.87
C ILE A 134 22.14 -17.00 -11.61
N ARG A 135 23.38 -16.59 -11.91
CA ARG A 135 24.42 -17.45 -12.49
C ARG A 135 24.65 -18.70 -11.65
N ARG A 136 24.89 -18.53 -10.35
CA ARG A 136 25.11 -19.64 -9.42
C ARG A 136 23.94 -20.63 -9.41
N VAL A 137 22.70 -20.14 -9.31
CA VAL A 137 21.51 -21.00 -9.31
C VAL A 137 21.39 -21.74 -10.64
N THR A 138 21.68 -21.06 -11.75
CA THR A 138 21.64 -21.65 -13.09
C THR A 138 22.68 -22.77 -13.23
N ASP A 139 23.89 -22.55 -12.72
CA ASP A 139 24.97 -23.55 -12.70
C ASP A 139 24.62 -24.75 -11.81
N GLU A 140 24.06 -24.50 -10.62
CA GLU A 140 23.61 -25.55 -9.69
C GLU A 140 22.48 -26.42 -10.27
N ARG A 141 21.59 -25.83 -11.06
CA ARG A 141 20.45 -26.52 -11.70
C ARG A 141 20.86 -27.36 -12.91
N ARG A 142 22.02 -27.09 -13.52
CA ARG A 142 22.58 -27.85 -14.66
C ARG A 142 21.57 -28.08 -15.80
N PHE A 143 20.85 -27.03 -16.23
CA PHE A 143 19.80 -27.15 -17.26
C PHE A 143 20.23 -27.85 -18.55
N LYS A 144 21.50 -27.71 -18.96
CA LYS A 144 22.08 -28.42 -20.11
C LYS A 144 22.07 -29.96 -19.99
N GLN A 145 21.96 -30.49 -18.77
CA GLN A 145 21.94 -31.92 -18.45
C GLN A 145 20.55 -32.40 -18.00
N ASP A 146 19.52 -31.56 -18.13
CA ASP A 146 18.18 -31.91 -17.68
C ASP A 146 17.54 -32.93 -18.64
N PRO A 147 17.23 -34.16 -18.18
CA PRO A 147 16.70 -35.23 -19.03
C PRO A 147 15.28 -34.96 -19.54
N TYR A 148 14.54 -34.04 -18.91
CA TYR A 148 13.24 -33.62 -19.40
C TYR A 148 13.42 -32.64 -20.55
N LEU A 149 14.26 -31.62 -20.41
CA LEU A 149 14.52 -30.66 -21.49
C LEU A 149 15.02 -31.36 -22.76
N GLU A 150 15.93 -32.33 -22.62
CA GLU A 150 16.41 -33.16 -23.73
C GLU A 150 15.27 -33.91 -24.42
N LYS A 151 14.37 -34.55 -23.65
CA LYS A 151 13.19 -35.25 -24.21
C LYS A 151 12.24 -34.33 -24.97
N PHE A 152 12.12 -33.07 -24.54
CA PHE A 152 11.32 -32.06 -25.23
C PHE A 152 12.09 -31.36 -26.37
N GLY A 153 13.36 -31.70 -26.61
CA GLY A 153 14.19 -31.06 -27.61
C GLY A 153 14.49 -29.59 -27.30
N LEU A 154 14.45 -29.21 -26.02
CA LEU A 154 14.67 -27.84 -25.55
C LEU A 154 16.09 -27.68 -25.01
N THR A 155 16.70 -26.55 -25.33
CA THR A 155 18.00 -26.13 -24.78
C THR A 155 17.86 -24.75 -24.13
N VAL A 156 18.45 -24.58 -22.95
CA VAL A 156 18.51 -23.30 -22.26
C VAL A 156 19.93 -22.78 -22.36
N ASP A 157 20.09 -21.57 -22.90
CA ASP A 157 21.37 -20.86 -22.81
C ASP A 157 21.58 -20.37 -21.39
N VAL A 158 22.71 -20.76 -20.81
CA VAL A 158 23.12 -20.42 -19.43
C VAL A 158 24.44 -19.64 -19.42
N ASP A 159 25.11 -19.56 -20.57
CA ASP A 159 26.45 -18.98 -20.69
C ASP A 159 26.36 -17.47 -20.87
N GLU A 160 25.28 -16.95 -21.47
CA GLU A 160 25.05 -15.52 -21.64
C GLU A 160 23.58 -15.15 -21.31
N MET A 161 23.40 -14.00 -20.65
CA MET A 161 22.06 -13.41 -20.50
C MET A 161 21.69 -12.67 -21.78
N LEU A 162 20.40 -12.63 -22.09
CA LEU A 162 19.89 -11.92 -23.26
C LEU A 162 20.25 -10.43 -23.20
N MET A 163 21.05 -9.97 -24.16
CA MET A 163 21.42 -8.56 -24.32
C MET A 163 20.35 -7.84 -25.13
N LEU A 164 19.72 -6.82 -24.54
CA LEU A 164 18.66 -6.04 -25.17
C LEU A 164 19.09 -4.59 -25.37
N PRO A 165 18.87 -3.99 -26.56
CA PRO A 165 19.07 -2.55 -26.75
C PRO A 165 18.04 -1.77 -25.91
N ALA A 166 18.53 -0.85 -25.08
CA ALA A 166 17.70 0.03 -24.25
C ALA A 166 17.92 1.50 -24.62
N ARG A 167 16.94 2.35 -24.30
CA ARG A 167 17.01 3.80 -24.52
C ARG A 167 16.74 4.54 -23.21
N ILE A 168 17.41 5.68 -23.03
CA ILE A 168 17.17 6.56 -21.88
C ILE A 168 16.29 7.72 -22.35
N LEU A 169 15.09 7.83 -21.79
CA LEU A 169 14.17 8.92 -22.11
C LEU A 169 14.65 10.24 -21.47
N PRO A 170 14.50 11.39 -22.17
CA PRO A 170 14.79 12.68 -21.57
C PRO A 170 13.79 12.97 -20.44
N PRO A 171 14.24 13.45 -19.27
CA PRO A 171 13.34 13.81 -18.17
C PRO A 171 12.53 15.07 -18.50
N PRO A 172 11.36 15.26 -17.88
CA PRO A 172 10.56 16.46 -18.08
C PRO A 172 11.22 17.69 -17.43
N LYS A 173 10.75 18.87 -17.85
CA LYS A 173 11.08 20.12 -17.16
C LYS A 173 10.19 20.27 -15.93
N ILE A 174 10.81 20.41 -14.76
CA ILE A 174 10.12 20.68 -13.50
C ILE A 174 10.08 22.19 -13.28
N ILE A 175 8.90 22.75 -13.10
CA ILE A 175 8.66 24.19 -13.06
C ILE A 175 8.23 24.60 -11.64
N TYR A 176 8.94 25.59 -11.09
CA TYR A 176 8.66 26.23 -9.80
C TYR A 176 8.57 27.75 -9.96
N LYS A 177 8.13 28.47 -8.93
CA LYS A 177 8.16 29.93 -8.90
C LYS A 177 9.50 30.46 -8.39
N SER A 178 10.00 31.51 -9.03
CA SER A 178 11.26 32.14 -8.65
C SER A 178 11.24 32.67 -7.21
N SER A 179 12.31 32.40 -6.47
CA SER A 179 12.49 32.88 -5.10
C SER A 179 12.96 34.34 -5.00
N HIS A 180 13.54 34.89 -6.07
CA HIS A 180 14.31 36.14 -6.08
C HIS A 180 13.52 37.39 -6.56
N GLY A 181 12.20 37.42 -6.40
CA GLY A 181 11.38 38.59 -6.75
C GLY A 181 11.20 38.87 -8.25
N ALA A 182 11.84 38.08 -9.13
CA ALA A 182 11.47 38.05 -10.53
C ALA A 182 10.12 37.33 -10.67
N GLN A 183 9.08 38.01 -11.18
CA GLN A 183 7.86 37.35 -11.64
C GLN A 183 8.24 36.42 -12.80
N GLY A 184 8.50 35.15 -12.51
CA GLY A 184 8.91 34.20 -13.52
C GLY A 184 8.99 32.77 -13.01
N ASP A 185 8.77 31.86 -13.95
CA ASP A 185 8.91 30.41 -13.75
C ASP A 185 10.39 30.03 -13.83
N VAL A 186 10.83 29.16 -12.93
CA VAL A 186 12.19 28.59 -12.89
C VAL A 186 12.10 27.10 -13.21
N ILE A 187 13.02 26.63 -14.05
CA ILE A 187 13.09 25.23 -14.46
C ILE A 187 14.20 24.52 -13.70
N GLU A 188 13.83 23.57 -12.85
CA GLU A 188 14.75 22.68 -12.17
C GLU A 188 15.15 21.52 -13.08
N ARG A 189 16.43 21.14 -13.03
CA ARG A 189 16.97 20.03 -13.82
C ARG A 189 16.88 18.74 -13.02
N VAL A 190 16.26 17.71 -13.63
CA VAL A 190 16.26 16.35 -13.09
C VAL A 190 17.62 15.70 -13.35
N GLN A 191 18.27 15.24 -12.28
CA GLN A 191 19.51 14.48 -12.31
C GLN A 191 19.24 13.09 -11.74
N ILE A 192 19.36 12.05 -12.58
CA ILE A 192 19.16 10.64 -12.19
C ILE A 192 17.83 10.49 -11.41
N GLY A 193 16.73 10.94 -12.02
CA GLY A 193 15.40 10.86 -11.42
C GLY A 193 15.18 11.69 -10.14
N LYS A 194 16.08 12.61 -9.76
CA LYS A 194 15.93 13.48 -8.58
C LYS A 194 16.12 14.94 -8.93
N TRP A 195 15.50 15.83 -8.18
CA TRP A 195 15.74 17.27 -8.24
C TRP A 195 15.68 17.88 -6.84
N TRP A 196 16.08 19.14 -6.71
CA TRP A 196 16.10 19.85 -5.42
C TRP A 196 15.03 20.93 -5.40
N LEU A 197 14.39 21.14 -4.25
CA LEU A 197 13.48 22.27 -4.04
C LEU A 197 14.29 23.48 -3.55
N ASN A 198 14.83 24.25 -4.49
CA ASN A 198 15.53 25.51 -4.18
C ASN A 198 14.63 26.75 -4.35
N ASN A 199 13.42 26.53 -4.84
CA ASN A 199 12.49 27.56 -5.30
C ASN A 199 11.15 27.49 -4.56
N ARG A 200 10.25 28.41 -4.87
CA ARG A 200 8.94 28.53 -4.21
C ARG A 200 7.91 27.64 -4.90
N PHE A 201 6.91 27.20 -4.14
CA PHE A 201 5.80 26.43 -4.70
C PHE A 201 5.02 27.21 -5.75
N ASP A 202 4.45 26.51 -6.73
CA ASP A 202 3.61 27.12 -7.77
C ASP A 202 2.37 27.80 -7.19
N LYS A 203 1.71 27.11 -6.25
CA LYS A 203 0.58 27.63 -5.49
C LYS A 203 0.72 27.22 -4.03
N THR A 204 0.71 28.20 -3.13
CA THR A 204 0.80 27.95 -1.70
C THR A 204 -0.57 27.87 -1.04
N CYS A 205 -0.68 27.06 0.01
CA CYS A 205 -1.84 27.01 0.88
C CYS A 205 -1.77 28.06 2.00
N GLU A 206 -2.92 28.34 2.61
CA GLU A 206 -3.06 29.14 3.84
C GLU A 206 -3.59 28.23 4.95
N ILE A 207 -3.01 28.34 6.14
CA ILE A 207 -3.35 27.54 7.33
C ILE A 207 -3.77 28.49 8.45
N ARG A 208 -5.05 28.53 8.82
CA ARG A 208 -5.52 29.45 9.85
C ARG A 208 -5.04 29.02 11.24
N THR A 209 -5.27 27.75 11.55
CA THR A 209 -5.10 27.18 12.90
C THR A 209 -4.53 25.78 12.79
N TRP A 210 -3.46 25.53 13.54
CA TRP A 210 -2.79 24.22 13.55
C TRP A 210 -2.16 23.91 14.90
N ALA A 211 -2.00 22.62 15.17
CA ALA A 211 -1.47 22.13 16.45
C ALA A 211 -0.40 21.06 16.26
N VAL A 212 0.51 20.97 17.22
CA VAL A 212 1.46 19.87 17.37
C VAL A 212 1.12 19.12 18.64
N VAL A 213 0.83 17.82 18.52
CA VAL A 213 0.41 16.96 19.62
C VAL A 213 1.44 15.86 19.79
N LEU A 214 2.11 15.84 20.94
CA LEU A 214 2.96 14.70 21.32
C LEU A 214 2.10 13.65 22.01
N VAL A 215 2.17 12.43 21.50
CA VAL A 215 1.46 11.25 22.01
C VAL A 215 2.47 10.32 22.67
N SER A 216 2.28 10.03 23.95
CA SER A 216 3.18 9.22 24.77
C SER A 216 2.39 8.35 25.75
N GLU A 217 2.90 7.17 26.08
CA GLU A 217 2.29 6.30 27.12
C GLU A 217 2.47 6.87 28.53
N ARG A 218 3.55 7.63 28.73
CA ARG A 218 3.93 8.23 30.01
C ARG A 218 3.89 9.74 29.92
N GLU A 219 3.87 10.41 31.06
CA GLU A 219 4.07 11.86 31.09
C GLU A 219 5.36 12.23 30.35
N PRO A 220 5.30 13.16 29.39
CA PRO A 220 6.46 13.55 28.60
C PRO A 220 7.56 14.12 29.48
N ASP A 221 8.78 13.65 29.26
CA ASP A 221 9.95 14.21 29.94
C ASP A 221 10.36 15.57 29.36
N ASN A 222 11.25 16.28 30.07
CA ASN A 222 11.74 17.58 29.64
C ASN A 222 12.46 17.54 28.27
N ARG A 223 13.01 16.40 27.86
CA ARG A 223 13.67 16.25 26.56
C ARG A 223 12.63 16.16 25.44
N GLN A 224 11.60 15.36 25.61
CA GLN A 224 10.49 15.20 24.67
C GLN A 224 9.76 16.53 24.45
N ILE A 225 9.52 17.28 25.52
CA ILE A 225 8.90 18.61 25.46
C ILE A 225 9.78 19.57 24.64
N ARG A 226 11.09 19.64 24.94
CA ARG A 226 12.02 20.53 24.21
C ARG A 226 12.10 20.17 22.73
N LEU A 227 12.29 18.90 22.39
CA LEU A 227 12.40 18.47 21.00
C LEU A 227 11.11 18.70 20.19
N THR A 228 9.95 18.53 20.83
CA THR A 228 8.65 18.84 20.23
C THR A 228 8.52 20.32 19.92
N ARG A 229 8.93 21.19 20.85
CA ARG A 229 8.96 22.65 20.65
C ARG A 229 9.92 23.08 19.56
N ASP A 230 11.15 22.56 19.58
CA ASP A 230 12.16 22.87 18.59
C ASP A 230 11.69 22.44 17.20
N PHE A 231 11.06 21.28 17.09
CA PHE A 231 10.44 20.81 15.86
C PHE A 231 9.33 21.75 15.38
N ALA A 232 8.42 22.16 16.27
CA ALA A 232 7.34 23.08 15.96
C ALA A 232 7.85 24.44 15.45
N GLN A 233 8.97 24.94 16.01
CA GLN A 233 9.62 26.16 15.53
C GLN A 233 10.25 25.97 14.15
N ARG A 234 11.02 24.89 13.94
CA ARG A 234 11.69 24.62 12.65
C ARG A 234 10.69 24.43 11.52
N ILE A 235 9.60 23.71 11.76
CA ILE A 235 8.58 23.51 10.73
C ILE A 235 7.86 24.83 10.40
N SER A 236 7.62 25.69 11.39
CA SER A 236 7.07 27.04 11.17
C SER A 236 8.00 27.89 10.29
N GLN A 237 9.31 27.86 10.57
CA GLN A 237 10.32 28.56 9.77
C GLN A 237 10.35 28.03 8.33
N ALA A 238 10.27 26.71 8.15
CA ALA A 238 10.23 26.09 6.84
C ALA A 238 8.94 26.42 6.07
N MET A 239 7.78 26.42 6.72
CA MET A 239 6.52 26.86 6.13
C MET A 239 6.62 28.32 5.63
N SER A 240 7.17 29.23 6.45
CA SER A 240 7.41 30.62 6.04
C SER A 240 8.40 30.75 4.88
N LYS A 241 9.47 29.94 4.87
CA LYS A 241 10.47 29.91 3.79
C LYS A 241 9.83 29.57 2.43
N TYR A 242 8.82 28.71 2.42
CA TYR A 242 8.10 28.29 1.21
C TYR A 242 6.76 29.01 1.02
N ASP A 243 6.58 30.19 1.64
CA ASP A 243 5.39 31.05 1.52
C ASP A 243 4.05 30.41 1.91
N ILE A 244 4.06 29.37 2.74
CA ILE A 244 2.84 28.88 3.38
C ILE A 244 2.46 29.87 4.47
N ARG A 245 1.31 30.53 4.29
CA ARG A 245 0.82 31.52 5.25
C ARG A 245 0.13 30.82 6.41
N PHE A 246 0.40 31.26 7.64
CA PHE A 246 -0.32 30.81 8.81
C PHE A 246 -0.59 31.93 9.81
N ASN A 247 -1.74 31.89 10.47
CA ASN A 247 -2.22 32.99 11.32
C ASN A 247 -1.84 32.83 12.81
N SER A 248 -1.50 31.61 13.25
CA SER A 248 -1.14 31.32 14.63
C SER A 248 0.12 30.48 14.74
N SER A 249 0.92 30.73 15.79
CA SER A 249 1.92 29.75 16.25
C SER A 249 1.25 28.42 16.60
N PRO A 250 1.94 27.29 16.43
CA PRO A 250 1.36 25.99 16.77
C PRO A 250 1.08 25.91 18.27
N ILE A 251 -0.07 25.37 18.64
CA ILE A 251 -0.29 24.96 20.03
C ILE A 251 0.37 23.59 20.25
N GLU A 252 1.27 23.53 21.23
CA GLU A 252 1.84 22.28 21.74
C GLU A 252 0.87 21.66 22.76
N LYS A 253 0.37 20.45 22.49
CA LYS A 253 -0.44 19.65 23.43
C LYS A 253 0.21 18.29 23.68
N PHE A 254 -0.16 17.67 24.80
CA PHE A 254 0.29 16.34 25.19
C PHE A 254 -0.92 15.44 25.44
N ASP A 255 -0.91 14.25 24.86
CA ASP A 255 -1.96 13.26 25.06
C ASP A 255 -1.36 11.90 25.42
N ALA A 256 -2.07 11.19 26.29
CA ALA A 256 -1.79 9.78 26.53
C ALA A 256 -2.05 8.97 25.25
N ALA A 257 -1.22 7.96 24.99
CA ALA A 257 -1.37 7.00 23.89
C ALA A 257 -2.56 6.04 24.13
N VAL A 258 -3.75 6.62 24.28
CA VAL A 258 -5.00 5.92 24.57
C VAL A 258 -6.02 6.35 23.52
N PRO A 259 -6.65 5.39 22.80
CA PRO A 259 -7.63 5.68 21.75
C PRO A 259 -8.67 6.73 22.14
N GLN A 260 -9.32 6.58 23.29
CA GLN A 260 -10.38 7.50 23.73
C GLN A 260 -9.87 8.93 23.95
N THR A 261 -8.65 9.08 24.49
CA THR A 261 -8.03 10.40 24.72
C THR A 261 -7.76 11.10 23.40
N ILE A 262 -7.21 10.39 22.42
CA ILE A 262 -6.92 10.94 21.09
C ILE A 262 -8.21 11.37 20.39
N LEU A 263 -9.26 10.55 20.46
CA LEU A 263 -10.57 10.90 19.88
C LEU A 263 -11.19 12.13 20.53
N ALA A 264 -11.15 12.21 21.86
CA ALA A 264 -11.63 13.37 22.59
C ALA A 264 -10.87 14.63 22.16
N ARG A 265 -9.54 14.54 22.03
CA ARG A 265 -8.70 15.65 21.56
C ARG A 265 -9.04 16.08 20.13
N MET A 266 -9.18 15.12 19.22
CA MET A 266 -9.51 15.42 17.82
C MET A 266 -10.85 16.14 17.69
N ASN A 267 -11.86 15.73 18.47
CA ASN A 267 -13.15 16.40 18.51
C ASN A 267 -13.04 17.80 19.12
N GLU A 268 -12.31 17.96 20.22
CA GLU A 268 -12.06 19.27 20.85
C GLU A 268 -11.40 20.24 19.86
N LEU A 269 -10.32 19.81 19.20
CA LEU A 269 -9.59 20.62 18.23
C LEU A 269 -10.45 20.93 16.99
N LYS A 270 -11.30 20.00 16.55
CA LYS A 270 -12.26 20.27 15.47
C LYS A 270 -13.27 21.34 15.87
N MET A 271 -13.80 21.28 17.10
CA MET A 271 -14.73 22.29 17.62
C MET A 271 -14.09 23.67 17.78
N GLN A 272 -12.78 23.70 18.03
CA GLN A 272 -11.95 24.91 18.03
C GLN A 272 -11.50 25.33 16.62
N GLU A 273 -12.08 24.75 15.57
CA GLU A 273 -11.81 25.05 14.16
C GLU A 273 -10.34 24.86 13.74
N TYR A 274 -9.62 23.89 14.30
CA TYR A 274 -8.27 23.53 13.83
C TYR A 274 -8.34 22.85 12.46
N GLU A 275 -7.50 23.29 11.54
CA GLU A 275 -7.43 22.77 10.16
C GLU A 275 -6.42 21.62 10.05
N VAL A 276 -5.29 21.72 10.77
CA VAL A 276 -4.16 20.80 10.69
C VAL A 276 -3.70 20.35 12.07
N ILE A 277 -3.46 19.04 12.24
CA ILE A 277 -2.80 18.49 13.43
C ILE A 277 -1.58 17.66 13.03
N ILE A 278 -0.44 17.98 13.64
CA ILE A 278 0.77 17.18 13.56
C ILE A 278 0.89 16.34 14.83
N TYR A 279 0.78 15.03 14.68
CA TYR A 279 0.99 14.07 15.77
C TYR A 279 2.44 13.59 15.78
N ILE A 280 3.11 13.75 16.90
CA ILE A 280 4.42 13.15 17.16
C ILE A 280 4.17 11.93 18.04
N LEU A 281 4.47 10.74 17.53
CA LEU A 281 4.25 9.46 18.22
C LEU A 281 5.56 9.02 18.87
N ASP A 282 5.60 8.96 20.21
CA ASP A 282 6.80 8.57 20.97
C ASP A 282 7.26 7.14 20.64
N GLN A 283 6.29 6.23 20.53
CA GLN A 283 6.51 4.83 20.18
C GLN A 283 5.87 4.50 18.84
N VAL A 284 6.34 3.42 18.21
CA VAL A 284 5.70 2.86 17.02
C VAL A 284 4.44 2.11 17.46
N ASP A 285 3.35 2.87 17.57
CA ASP A 285 2.02 2.32 17.78
C ASP A 285 1.22 2.45 16.48
N ASP A 286 1.21 1.37 15.71
CA ASP A 286 0.49 1.35 14.44
C ASP A 286 -1.04 1.45 14.67
N GLU A 287 -1.60 1.00 15.81
CA GLU A 287 -3.04 1.13 16.10
C GLU A 287 -3.42 2.60 16.26
N ILE A 288 -2.67 3.34 17.07
CA ILE A 288 -2.86 4.78 17.27
C ILE A 288 -2.68 5.55 15.96
N TYR A 289 -1.65 5.22 15.17
CA TYR A 289 -1.43 5.83 13.85
C TYR A 289 -2.67 5.70 12.95
N HIS A 290 -3.22 4.49 12.82
CA HIS A 290 -4.38 4.29 11.97
C HIS A 290 -5.64 4.92 12.53
N LEU A 291 -5.83 4.93 13.85
CA LEU A 291 -6.95 5.61 14.50
C LEU A 291 -6.93 7.10 14.15
N ILE A 292 -5.77 7.76 14.27
CA ILE A 292 -5.60 9.17 13.89
C ILE A 292 -5.93 9.37 12.40
N LYS A 293 -5.43 8.50 11.52
CA LYS A 293 -5.67 8.62 10.08
C LYS A 293 -7.14 8.39 9.72
N TYR A 294 -7.78 7.43 10.35
CA TYR A 294 -9.19 7.14 10.15
C TYR A 294 -10.06 8.29 10.65
N PHE A 295 -9.95 8.67 11.91
CA PHE A 295 -10.81 9.72 12.44
C PHE A 295 -10.52 11.07 11.80
N GLY A 296 -9.25 11.39 11.54
CA GLY A 296 -8.85 12.62 10.86
C GLY A 296 -9.38 12.69 9.45
N ASN A 297 -9.00 11.74 8.60
CA ASN A 297 -9.30 11.82 7.17
C ASN A 297 -10.75 11.42 6.83
N ILE A 298 -11.35 10.49 7.59
CA ILE A 298 -12.64 9.85 7.25
C ILE A 298 -13.79 10.39 8.10
N LYS A 299 -13.66 10.51 9.43
CA LYS A 299 -14.78 10.92 10.30
C LYS A 299 -14.93 12.43 10.45
N ILE A 300 -13.82 13.11 10.71
CA ILE A 300 -13.79 14.50 11.17
C ILE A 300 -13.48 15.44 10.00
N GLY A 301 -12.83 14.94 8.95
CA GLY A 301 -12.41 15.74 7.80
C GLY A 301 -11.39 16.81 8.21
N MET A 302 -10.36 16.40 8.94
CA MET A 302 -9.27 17.23 9.45
C MET A 302 -7.94 16.68 8.97
N VAL A 303 -7.05 17.56 8.52
CA VAL A 303 -5.75 17.14 7.97
C VAL A 303 -4.85 16.71 9.12
N THR A 304 -4.44 15.45 9.13
CA THR A 304 -3.51 14.92 10.13
C THR A 304 -2.17 14.54 9.50
N GLN A 305 -1.06 14.80 10.18
CA GLN A 305 0.27 14.30 9.80
C GLN A 305 0.92 13.63 11.00
N CYS A 306 1.32 12.36 10.86
CA CYS A 306 1.98 11.64 11.95
C CYS A 306 3.48 11.60 11.69
N ILE A 307 4.26 11.75 12.75
CA ILE A 307 5.72 11.74 12.74
C ILE A 307 6.14 10.83 13.88
N ARG A 308 7.17 10.01 13.68
CA ARG A 308 7.75 9.22 14.76
C ARG A 308 8.74 10.07 15.54
N PHE A 309 8.73 9.97 16.87
CA PHE A 309 9.60 10.75 17.73
C PHE A 309 11.09 10.44 17.52
N ASP A 310 11.42 9.20 17.15
CA ASP A 310 12.79 8.81 16.82
C ASP A 310 13.37 9.57 15.60
N GLN A 311 12.54 10.11 14.70
CA GLN A 311 12.97 10.99 13.61
C GLN A 311 13.47 12.35 14.10
N LEU A 312 12.99 12.81 15.27
CA LEU A 312 13.49 14.03 15.91
C LEU A 312 14.84 13.79 16.60
N MET A 313 15.19 12.52 16.83
CA MET A 313 16.38 12.10 17.59
C MET A 313 17.51 11.62 16.68
N SER A 314 17.17 10.94 15.59
CA SER A 314 18.12 10.30 14.67
C SER A 314 18.83 11.29 13.74
N ASN A 315 18.17 12.39 13.38
CA ASN A 315 18.73 13.43 12.51
C ASN A 315 19.71 14.34 13.27
N SER A 316 20.87 13.78 13.58
CA SER A 316 21.95 14.47 14.30
C SER A 316 22.58 15.58 13.45
N ASP A 317 22.59 15.42 12.11
CA ASP A 317 22.99 16.46 11.16
C ASP A 317 21.80 17.41 10.90
N PRO A 318 21.96 18.73 11.15
CA PRO A 318 20.95 19.73 10.81
C PRO A 318 20.41 19.62 9.37
N ARG A 319 21.25 19.24 8.41
CA ARG A 319 20.87 19.13 6.99
C ARG A 319 19.88 17.99 6.71
N GLU A 320 20.04 16.86 7.38
CA GLU A 320 19.10 15.74 7.25
C GLU A 320 17.72 16.13 7.79
N MET A 321 17.71 16.86 8.90
CA MET A 321 16.47 17.35 9.48
C MET A 321 15.78 18.39 8.60
N ASP A 322 16.55 19.29 7.97
CA ASP A 322 16.00 20.27 7.03
C ASP A 322 15.37 19.58 5.80
N MET A 323 16.01 18.54 5.27
CA MET A 323 15.46 17.74 4.16
C MET A 323 14.19 16.98 4.58
N TYR A 324 14.16 16.43 5.80
CA TYR A 324 12.98 15.79 6.36
C TYR A 324 11.81 16.77 6.51
N ILE A 325 12.07 17.95 7.07
CA ILE A 325 11.08 19.03 7.23
C ILE A 325 10.58 19.52 5.87
N GLN A 326 11.47 19.67 4.87
CA GLN A 326 11.07 20.03 3.52
C GLN A 326 10.05 19.04 2.93
N ASN A 327 10.32 17.74 3.04
CA ASN A 327 9.38 16.71 2.58
C ASN A 327 8.02 16.76 3.32
N LEU A 328 8.01 17.19 4.59
CA LEU A 328 6.77 17.41 5.32
C LEU A 328 6.02 18.64 4.80
N VAL A 329 6.72 19.73 4.54
CA VAL A 329 6.14 20.97 4.00
C VAL A 329 5.54 20.75 2.60
N GLU A 330 6.22 20.00 1.73
CA GLU A 330 5.68 19.55 0.44
C GLU A 330 4.35 18.77 0.60
N LYS A 331 4.26 17.88 1.60
CA LYS A 331 3.03 17.13 1.89
C LYS A 331 1.91 18.03 2.43
N PHE A 332 2.23 19.01 3.26
CA PHE A 332 1.24 19.93 3.80
C PHE A 332 0.62 20.78 2.69
N ASN A 333 1.47 21.40 1.86
CA ASN A 333 1.01 22.23 0.77
C ASN A 333 0.08 21.44 -0.16
N ALA A 334 0.48 20.22 -0.56
CA ALA A 334 -0.33 19.34 -1.39
C ALA A 334 -1.67 18.93 -0.76
N ARG A 335 -1.69 18.60 0.54
CA ARG A 335 -2.93 18.22 1.26
C ARG A 335 -3.89 19.38 1.44
N LEU A 336 -3.36 20.61 1.48
CA LEU A 336 -4.13 21.83 1.69
C LEU A 336 -4.38 22.58 0.38
N ARG A 337 -4.47 21.84 -0.74
CA ARG A 337 -4.85 22.34 -2.09
C ARG A 337 -3.83 23.28 -2.73
N GLY A 338 -2.60 23.30 -2.23
CA GLY A 338 -1.46 23.91 -2.91
C GLY A 338 -0.93 23.02 -4.03
N VAL A 339 -0.11 23.63 -4.89
CA VAL A 339 0.60 22.98 -6.00
C VAL A 339 2.09 23.21 -5.79
N ASN A 340 2.85 22.14 -5.61
CA ASN A 340 4.28 22.24 -5.32
C ASN A 340 5.06 22.61 -6.58
N GLN A 341 5.00 21.75 -7.59
CA GLN A 341 5.64 21.93 -8.89
C GLN A 341 4.65 21.70 -10.02
N LEU A 342 4.94 22.30 -11.18
CA LEU A 342 4.34 21.91 -12.45
C LEU A 342 5.34 21.04 -13.22
N VAL A 343 4.82 20.12 -14.02
CA VAL A 343 5.63 19.31 -14.92
C VAL A 343 5.23 19.66 -16.34
N SER A 344 6.20 20.10 -17.14
CA SER A 344 5.96 20.34 -18.56
C SER A 344 5.66 19.02 -19.25
N LEU A 345 4.38 18.72 -19.44
CA LEU A 345 3.94 17.60 -20.26
C LEU A 345 4.32 17.83 -21.73
N MET A 346 4.23 16.78 -22.56
CA MET A 346 4.77 16.78 -23.93
C MET A 346 4.31 17.97 -24.78
N PRO A 347 5.16 18.53 -25.66
CA PRO A 347 4.76 19.54 -26.64
C PRO A 347 3.59 19.10 -27.54
N ALA A 348 3.46 17.81 -27.84
CA ALA A 348 2.33 17.26 -28.60
C ALA A 348 0.98 17.38 -27.86
N LEU A 349 1.00 17.31 -26.52
CA LEU A 349 -0.17 17.56 -25.67
C LEU A 349 -0.50 19.07 -25.56
N ILE A 350 0.47 19.93 -25.85
CA ILE A 350 0.42 21.41 -25.66
C ILE A 350 0.38 22.16 -27.01
N SER A 351 0.45 21.46 -28.15
CA SER A 351 0.36 22.04 -29.49
C SER A 351 -0.82 23.02 -29.59
N PRO A 352 -0.74 24.13 -30.36
CA PRO A 352 -1.87 25.04 -30.54
C PRO A 352 -3.15 24.35 -31.06
N LEU A 353 -3.02 23.26 -31.83
CA LEU A 353 -4.14 22.37 -32.21
C LEU A 353 -4.58 21.43 -31.07
N ALA A 354 -3.71 21.16 -30.10
CA ALA A 354 -3.96 20.33 -28.92
C ALA A 354 -4.39 21.13 -27.66
N ARG A 355 -4.41 22.47 -27.69
CA ARG A 355 -4.94 23.29 -26.58
C ARG A 355 -6.43 23.06 -26.31
N SER A 356 -7.15 22.48 -27.27
CA SER A 356 -8.51 21.98 -27.07
C SER A 356 -8.55 20.64 -26.33
N ASN A 357 -7.44 19.91 -26.21
CA ASN A 357 -7.39 18.62 -25.52
C ASN A 357 -7.23 18.83 -24.01
N ILE A 358 -8.20 18.32 -23.25
CA ILE A 358 -8.29 18.39 -21.81
C ILE A 358 -8.17 16.96 -21.29
N PHE A 359 -7.00 16.65 -20.76
CA PHE A 359 -6.67 15.30 -20.26
C PHE A 359 -7.09 15.13 -18.81
N MET A 360 -7.66 13.97 -18.51
CA MET A 360 -7.85 13.48 -17.15
C MET A 360 -7.16 12.12 -17.01
N PHE A 361 -6.29 11.99 -16.00
CA PHE A 361 -5.50 10.78 -15.76
C PHE A 361 -6.11 9.98 -14.61
N PHE A 362 -6.30 8.69 -14.82
CA PHE A 362 -6.83 7.77 -13.84
C PHE A 362 -5.76 6.75 -13.41
N GLY A 363 -5.77 6.44 -12.12
CA GLY A 363 -4.99 5.37 -11.52
C GLY A 363 -5.93 4.40 -10.83
N ILE A 364 -5.76 3.11 -11.09
CA ILE A 364 -6.60 2.05 -10.54
C ILE A 364 -5.71 0.99 -9.92
N ASP A 365 -6.03 0.61 -8.67
CA ASP A 365 -5.37 -0.49 -7.98
C ASP A 365 -6.42 -1.35 -7.26
N CYS A 366 -6.24 -2.67 -7.31
CA CYS A 366 -7.07 -3.66 -6.64
C CYS A 366 -6.19 -4.68 -5.91
N THR A 367 -6.39 -4.82 -4.60
CA THR A 367 -5.70 -5.84 -3.80
C THR A 367 -6.70 -6.80 -3.15
N HIS A 368 -6.41 -8.10 -3.24
CA HIS A 368 -7.22 -9.18 -2.67
C HIS A 368 -6.83 -9.48 -1.21
N ILE A 369 -7.83 -9.61 -0.34
CA ILE A 369 -7.64 -10.04 1.05
C ILE A 369 -7.59 -11.57 1.08
N THR A 370 -6.40 -12.13 1.21
CA THR A 370 -6.16 -13.59 1.13
C THR A 370 -6.51 -14.34 2.42
N CYS A 371 -6.46 -13.65 3.57
CA CYS A 371 -6.60 -14.26 4.89
C CYS A 371 -8.04 -14.34 5.44
N SER A 372 -9.06 -14.04 4.61
CA SER A 372 -10.48 -14.11 5.00
C SER A 372 -11.18 -15.30 4.35
N HIS A 373 -12.19 -15.88 5.01
CA HIS A 373 -13.06 -16.91 4.40
C HIS A 373 -13.85 -16.39 3.19
N VAL A 374 -14.16 -15.08 3.18
CA VAL A 374 -14.97 -14.43 2.13
C VAL A 374 -14.10 -13.80 1.03
N ARG A 375 -12.78 -13.63 1.29
CA ARG A 375 -11.77 -13.04 0.39
C ARG A 375 -12.23 -11.81 -0.41
N PRO A 376 -12.65 -10.73 0.26
CA PRO A 376 -12.98 -9.48 -0.44
C PRO A 376 -11.75 -8.84 -1.09
N SER A 377 -11.99 -7.90 -2.00
CA SER A 377 -10.95 -7.07 -2.62
C SER A 377 -11.17 -5.61 -2.26
N ILE A 378 -10.07 -4.88 -2.02
CA ILE A 378 -10.09 -3.43 -1.85
C ILE A 378 -9.65 -2.81 -3.17
N VAL A 379 -10.47 -1.91 -3.70
CA VAL A 379 -10.23 -1.22 -4.97
C VAL A 379 -10.14 0.28 -4.69
N ALA A 380 -9.15 0.94 -5.26
CA ALA A 380 -9.08 2.39 -5.35
C ALA A 380 -9.08 2.84 -6.81
N VAL A 381 -9.99 3.77 -7.13
CA VAL A 381 -10.06 4.48 -8.42
C VAL A 381 -9.74 5.94 -8.14
N VAL A 382 -8.65 6.42 -8.72
CA VAL A 382 -8.14 7.79 -8.56
C VAL A 382 -8.21 8.51 -9.90
N GLY A 383 -8.63 9.77 -9.90
CA GLY A 383 -8.62 10.63 -11.09
C GLY A 383 -7.96 11.98 -10.79
N SER A 384 -7.20 12.52 -11.75
CA SER A 384 -6.71 13.89 -11.65
C SER A 384 -7.88 14.87 -11.58
N LYS A 385 -7.75 15.90 -10.77
CA LYS A 385 -8.81 16.88 -10.48
C LYS A 385 -8.54 18.22 -11.16
N ASP A 386 -7.28 18.58 -11.33
CA ASP A 386 -6.84 19.84 -11.92
C ASP A 386 -6.18 19.63 -13.28
N SER A 387 -6.19 20.67 -14.11
CA SER A 387 -5.53 20.69 -15.43
C SER A 387 -4.00 20.55 -15.35
N THR A 388 -3.41 20.84 -14.19
CA THR A 388 -2.00 20.64 -13.88
C THR A 388 -1.66 19.20 -13.49
N ASN A 389 -2.68 18.35 -13.27
CA ASN A 389 -2.57 16.92 -12.91
C ASN A 389 -1.78 16.66 -11.62
N THR A 390 -1.76 17.65 -10.72
CA THR A 390 -1.05 17.61 -9.44
C THR A 390 -1.96 17.24 -8.28
N GLN A 391 -3.27 17.41 -8.43
CA GLN A 391 -4.28 17.08 -7.43
C GLN A 391 -5.13 15.93 -7.91
N TYR A 392 -5.50 15.06 -6.96
CA TYR A 392 -6.22 13.83 -7.24
C TYR A 392 -7.45 13.70 -6.36
N ALA A 393 -8.51 13.11 -6.91
CA ALA A 393 -9.68 12.65 -6.17
C ALA A 393 -9.74 11.13 -6.22
N ALA A 394 -10.12 10.51 -5.11
CA ALA A 394 -10.12 9.05 -4.97
C ALA A 394 -11.49 8.50 -4.57
N ARG A 395 -11.80 7.31 -5.06
CA ARG A 395 -12.89 6.45 -4.61
C ARG A 395 -12.31 5.11 -4.19
N VAL A 396 -12.58 4.73 -2.94
CA VAL A 396 -12.13 3.47 -2.37
C VAL A 396 -13.36 2.65 -2.01
N LEU A 397 -13.36 1.38 -2.39
CA LEU A 397 -14.46 0.47 -2.13
C LEU A 397 -13.94 -0.91 -1.78
N GLN A 398 -14.78 -1.65 -1.07
CA GLN A 398 -14.60 -3.08 -0.87
C GLN A 398 -15.61 -3.84 -1.74
N GLN A 399 -15.12 -4.76 -2.57
CA GLN A 399 -15.95 -5.65 -3.37
C GLN A 399 -15.82 -7.10 -2.93
N PHE A 400 -16.92 -7.84 -3.05
CA PHE A 400 -17.01 -9.23 -2.64
C PHE A 400 -17.13 -10.14 -3.87
N PRO A 401 -16.50 -11.33 -3.85
CA PRO A 401 -16.72 -12.31 -4.90
C PRO A 401 -18.18 -12.77 -4.93
N GLN A 402 -18.71 -13.05 -6.12
CA GLN A 402 -20.00 -13.71 -6.27
C GLN A 402 -19.94 -15.14 -5.70
N LYS A 403 -21.06 -15.68 -5.21
CA LYS A 403 -21.13 -17.04 -4.65
C LYS A 403 -20.49 -18.06 -5.61
N GLY A 404 -19.49 -18.80 -5.13
CA GLY A 404 -18.79 -19.84 -5.89
C GLY A 404 -17.69 -19.33 -6.84
N LYS A 405 -17.44 -18.01 -6.92
CA LYS A 405 -16.34 -17.42 -7.69
C LYS A 405 -15.18 -17.02 -6.80
N ILE A 406 -13.97 -17.03 -7.36
CA ILE A 406 -12.75 -16.55 -6.71
C ILE A 406 -12.77 -15.01 -6.74
N ALA A 407 -12.11 -14.37 -5.76
CA ALA A 407 -11.83 -12.94 -5.81
C ALA A 407 -11.17 -12.59 -7.16
N PHE A 408 -11.65 -11.54 -7.81
CA PHE A 408 -11.18 -11.14 -9.14
C PHE A 408 -11.03 -9.63 -9.19
N ALA A 409 -10.03 -9.16 -9.94
CA ALA A 409 -9.65 -7.74 -9.99
C ALA A 409 -10.54 -6.87 -10.90
N ILE A 410 -11.59 -7.46 -11.52
CA ILE A 410 -12.60 -6.70 -12.28
C ILE A 410 -13.43 -5.85 -11.31
N ILE A 411 -13.51 -4.56 -11.60
CA ILE A 411 -14.18 -3.58 -10.75
C ILE A 411 -15.66 -3.54 -11.05
N ASN A 412 -16.47 -3.93 -10.07
CA ASN A 412 -17.92 -3.83 -10.19
C ASN A 412 -18.34 -2.35 -10.23
N ASP A 413 -19.27 -2.02 -11.12
CA ASP A 413 -19.82 -0.67 -11.23
C ASP A 413 -18.79 0.45 -11.50
N LEU A 414 -17.65 0.14 -12.13
CA LEU A 414 -16.58 1.11 -12.43
C LEU A 414 -17.11 2.41 -13.05
N HIS A 415 -18.12 2.30 -13.92
CA HIS A 415 -18.79 3.42 -14.55
C HIS A 415 -19.26 4.50 -13.56
N LYS A 416 -19.78 4.11 -12.39
CA LYS A 416 -20.27 5.05 -11.37
C LYS A 416 -19.15 5.91 -10.81
N TYR A 417 -18.01 5.28 -10.53
CA TYR A 417 -16.83 5.95 -9.96
C TYR A 417 -16.18 6.88 -10.98
N VAL A 418 -16.11 6.45 -12.25
CA VAL A 418 -15.59 7.29 -13.34
C VAL A 418 -16.47 8.52 -13.54
N VAL A 419 -17.79 8.38 -13.62
CA VAL A 419 -18.74 9.52 -13.72
C VAL A 419 -18.55 10.49 -12.55
N GLU A 420 -18.42 9.96 -11.35
CA GLU A 420 -18.26 10.77 -10.16
C GLU A 420 -16.95 11.59 -10.17
N LEU A 421 -15.84 10.97 -10.58
CA LEU A 421 -14.56 11.65 -10.70
C LEU A 421 -14.56 12.68 -11.84
N ILE A 422 -15.20 12.39 -12.98
CA ILE A 422 -15.37 13.36 -14.08
C ILE A 422 -16.17 14.58 -13.60
N ARG A 423 -17.20 14.40 -12.76
CA ARG A 423 -17.93 15.54 -12.16
C ARG A 423 -17.04 16.36 -11.24
N VAL A 424 -16.18 15.72 -10.45
CA VAL A 424 -15.21 16.42 -9.60
C VAL A 424 -14.26 17.25 -10.46
N PHE A 425 -13.79 16.71 -11.59
CA PHE A 425 -12.98 17.45 -12.56
C PHE A 425 -13.76 18.62 -13.17
N SER A 426 -14.99 18.39 -13.65
CA SER A 426 -15.83 19.42 -14.28
C SER A 426 -16.15 20.57 -13.34
N ASN A 427 -16.49 20.27 -12.09
CA ASN A 427 -16.75 21.28 -11.07
C ASN A 427 -15.51 22.10 -10.72
N HIS A 428 -14.31 21.52 -10.90
CA HIS A 428 -13.05 22.20 -10.59
C HIS A 428 -12.53 23.06 -11.73
N ASN A 429 -12.66 22.59 -12.97
CA ASN A 429 -12.09 23.24 -14.16
C ASN A 429 -13.14 24.02 -14.98
N SER A 430 -14.43 23.92 -14.63
CA SER A 430 -15.56 24.46 -15.39
C SER A 430 -15.64 23.94 -16.83
N CYS A 431 -15.04 22.78 -17.11
CA CYS A 431 -15.02 22.12 -18.40
C CYS A 431 -14.90 20.59 -18.23
N LEU A 432 -15.41 19.83 -19.21
CA LEU A 432 -15.26 18.38 -19.23
C LEU A 432 -13.92 17.98 -19.86
N PRO A 433 -13.30 16.88 -19.38
CA PRO A 433 -12.16 16.30 -20.06
C PRO A 433 -12.64 15.66 -21.38
N ASN A 434 -11.83 15.78 -22.43
CA ASN A 434 -12.10 15.13 -23.71
C ASN A 434 -11.10 14.01 -24.06
N LYS A 435 -10.09 13.80 -23.20
CA LYS A 435 -9.16 12.66 -23.25
C LYS A 435 -9.08 12.02 -21.88
N LEU A 436 -9.34 10.71 -21.79
CA LEU A 436 -9.23 9.94 -20.55
C LEU A 436 -8.09 8.93 -20.67
N VAL A 437 -7.18 8.92 -19.70
CA VAL A 437 -6.01 8.05 -19.69
C VAL A 437 -6.04 7.19 -18.44
N PHE A 438 -6.29 5.89 -18.57
CA PHE A 438 -6.38 4.96 -17.45
C PHE A 438 -5.10 4.14 -17.29
N TYR A 439 -4.57 4.10 -16.08
CA TYR A 439 -3.47 3.24 -15.68
C TYR A 439 -3.93 2.28 -14.58
N GLN A 440 -3.83 0.97 -14.79
CA GLN A 440 -4.35 -0.04 -13.85
C GLN A 440 -3.28 -1.07 -13.45
N VAL A 441 -3.19 -1.36 -12.15
CA VAL A 441 -2.27 -2.36 -11.57
C VAL A 441 -3.06 -3.56 -11.03
N GLY A 442 -2.42 -4.73 -11.01
CA GLY A 442 -2.85 -5.86 -10.19
C GLY A 442 -3.74 -6.88 -10.90
N LEU A 443 -3.57 -7.03 -12.22
CA LEU A 443 -4.26 -8.05 -13.01
C LEU A 443 -3.29 -9.12 -13.51
N ASP A 444 -3.71 -10.37 -13.39
CA ASP A 444 -3.02 -11.51 -14.01
C ASP A 444 -3.32 -11.56 -15.51
N ASP A 445 -2.33 -11.94 -16.34
CA ASP A 445 -2.42 -11.90 -17.81
C ASP A 445 -3.61 -12.70 -18.38
N GLY A 446 -4.00 -13.80 -17.72
CA GLY A 446 -5.16 -14.61 -18.10
C GLY A 446 -6.53 -13.92 -17.90
N SER A 447 -6.54 -12.68 -17.42
CA SER A 447 -7.74 -11.92 -17.06
C SER A 447 -8.06 -10.77 -18.02
N PHE A 448 -7.19 -10.48 -19.01
CA PHE A 448 -7.29 -9.29 -19.87
C PHE A 448 -8.55 -9.25 -20.74
N GLU A 449 -8.93 -10.35 -21.38
CA GLU A 449 -10.14 -10.38 -22.22
C GLU A 449 -11.39 -10.02 -21.41
N LYS A 450 -11.51 -10.57 -20.20
CA LYS A 450 -12.63 -10.29 -19.30
C LYS A 450 -12.60 -8.86 -18.76
N MET A 451 -11.43 -8.27 -18.62
CA MET A 451 -11.27 -6.87 -18.23
C MET A 451 -11.71 -5.94 -19.36
N LEU A 452 -11.21 -6.14 -20.58
CA LEU A 452 -11.64 -5.41 -21.77
C LEU A 452 -13.17 -5.51 -21.94
N ASP A 453 -13.75 -6.69 -21.79
CA ASP A 453 -15.19 -6.85 -21.92
C ASP A 453 -16.01 -6.12 -20.84
N ASN A 454 -15.53 -6.00 -19.61
CA ASN A 454 -16.33 -5.47 -18.49
C ASN A 454 -15.98 -4.02 -18.16
N GLU A 455 -14.70 -3.72 -17.99
CA GLU A 455 -14.22 -2.42 -17.53
C GLU A 455 -14.18 -1.39 -18.64
N LEU A 456 -13.72 -1.74 -19.86
CA LEU A 456 -13.77 -0.82 -20.99
C LEU A 456 -15.23 -0.45 -21.30
N ARG A 457 -16.14 -1.44 -21.34
CA ARG A 457 -17.58 -1.17 -21.49
C ARG A 457 -18.12 -0.30 -20.36
N ALA A 458 -17.64 -0.46 -19.13
CA ALA A 458 -18.03 0.39 -18.01
C ALA A 458 -17.51 1.83 -18.17
N ILE A 459 -16.25 2.01 -18.60
CA ILE A 459 -15.68 3.33 -18.89
C ILE A 459 -16.46 4.00 -20.05
N GLN A 460 -16.75 3.27 -21.12
CA GLN A 460 -17.57 3.77 -22.23
C GLN A 460 -19.00 4.11 -21.77
N ARG A 461 -19.61 3.30 -20.88
CA ARG A 461 -20.91 3.62 -20.25
C ARG A 461 -20.87 4.87 -19.40
N ALA A 462 -19.79 5.12 -18.68
CA ALA A 462 -19.59 6.37 -17.93
C ALA A 462 -19.61 7.60 -18.86
N CYS A 463 -19.27 7.39 -20.12
CA CYS A 463 -19.19 8.41 -21.15
C CYS A 463 -20.42 8.48 -22.08
N GLN A 464 -21.52 7.74 -21.82
CA GLN A 464 -22.69 7.70 -22.72
C GLN A 464 -23.39 9.07 -22.83
N GLY A 465 -23.82 9.53 -24.02
CA GLY A 465 -24.42 8.80 -25.17
C GLY A 465 -23.55 8.32 -26.34
N THR A 466 -22.97 7.13 -26.20
CA THR A 466 -22.34 6.36 -27.30
C THR A 466 -22.98 4.97 -27.38
N VAL A 467 -23.39 4.58 -28.59
CA VAL A 467 -23.68 3.20 -28.99
C VAL A 467 -22.52 2.74 -29.85
N LEU A 468 -21.94 1.59 -29.54
CA LEU A 468 -21.04 0.86 -30.44
C LEU A 468 -21.64 -0.53 -30.67
N ASP A 469 -22.08 -0.74 -31.91
CA ASP A 469 -22.42 -2.03 -32.52
C ASP A 469 -21.30 -2.31 -33.53
N THR A 470 -20.62 -3.45 -33.35
CA THR A 470 -19.51 -4.07 -34.12
C THR A 470 -18.05 -3.90 -33.65
N ASP A 471 -17.35 -5.05 -33.69
CA ASP A 471 -15.90 -5.34 -33.61
C ASP A 471 -15.14 -5.18 -32.27
N ILE A 472 -15.06 -6.30 -31.56
CA ILE A 472 -14.21 -6.55 -30.38
C ILE A 472 -12.74 -6.39 -30.80
N VAL A 473 -12.03 -5.47 -30.13
CA VAL A 473 -10.64 -5.06 -30.37
C VAL A 473 -9.64 -6.22 -30.48
N SER A 474 -8.66 -6.07 -31.39
CA SER A 474 -7.71 -7.11 -31.80
C SER A 474 -6.57 -7.40 -30.80
N LEU A 475 -6.01 -8.61 -30.90
CA LEU A 475 -4.93 -9.23 -30.13
C LEU A 475 -3.52 -8.58 -30.21
N ASN A 476 -3.34 -7.43 -30.88
CA ASN A 476 -2.03 -6.76 -31.02
C ASN A 476 -1.93 -5.51 -30.12
N GLY A 477 -1.78 -5.70 -28.81
CA GLY A 477 -1.41 -4.63 -27.87
C GLY A 477 0.08 -4.30 -27.95
N PHE A 478 0.45 -3.05 -27.68
CA PHE A 478 1.85 -2.65 -27.50
C PHE A 478 2.30 -2.89 -26.06
N GLU A 479 3.50 -3.43 -25.88
CA GLU A 479 4.11 -3.68 -24.57
C GLU A 479 5.46 -2.97 -24.48
N PHE A 480 5.76 -2.39 -23.30
CA PHE A 480 7.08 -1.82 -23.02
C PHE A 480 7.44 -1.91 -21.54
N TYR A 481 8.73 -2.03 -21.25
CA TYR A 481 9.25 -1.90 -19.90
C TYR A 481 9.74 -0.47 -19.66
N LEU A 482 9.40 0.11 -18.51
CA LEU A 482 9.91 1.42 -18.09
C LEU A 482 10.44 1.33 -16.66
N ASN A 483 11.70 1.71 -16.50
CA ASN A 483 12.33 1.96 -15.20
C ASN A 483 12.38 3.48 -14.98
N SER A 484 11.46 4.01 -14.19
CA SER A 484 11.30 5.47 -14.03
C SER A 484 11.99 6.05 -12.80
N ASP A 485 12.25 5.26 -11.77
CA ASP A 485 12.88 5.72 -10.53
C ASP A 485 14.40 5.45 -10.51
N ALA A 486 15.10 6.25 -9.71
CA ALA A 486 16.47 5.96 -9.34
C ALA A 486 16.48 5.10 -8.08
N THR A 487 16.55 3.78 -8.27
CA THR A 487 16.55 2.81 -7.18
C THR A 487 17.65 3.11 -6.17
N ILE A 488 17.23 3.37 -4.92
CA ILE A 488 18.12 3.77 -3.83
C ILE A 488 18.80 2.55 -3.19
N GLN A 489 18.09 1.41 -3.16
CA GLN A 489 18.52 0.21 -2.47
C GLN A 489 18.05 -1.03 -3.25
N GLY A 490 18.95 -2.00 -3.42
CA GLY A 490 18.66 -3.26 -4.12
C GLY A 490 18.74 -3.14 -5.64
N THR A 491 17.99 -4.01 -6.32
CA THR A 491 17.92 -4.07 -7.79
C THR A 491 16.61 -3.43 -8.25
N SER A 492 16.68 -2.53 -9.24
CA SER A 492 15.51 -1.87 -9.81
C SER A 492 14.53 -2.88 -10.40
N ARG A 493 13.23 -2.62 -10.28
CA ARG A 493 12.18 -3.42 -10.92
C ARG A 493 11.52 -2.60 -12.02
N PRO A 494 11.89 -2.81 -13.29
CA PRO A 494 11.17 -2.20 -14.40
C PRO A 494 9.70 -2.62 -14.37
N MET A 495 8.81 -1.65 -14.57
CA MET A 495 7.38 -1.92 -14.71
C MET A 495 7.07 -2.25 -16.16
N LEU A 496 6.34 -3.32 -16.40
CA LEU A 496 5.76 -3.67 -17.70
C LEU A 496 4.47 -2.87 -17.88
N TYR A 497 4.33 -2.22 -19.04
CA TYR A 497 3.12 -1.50 -19.45
C TYR A 497 2.58 -2.16 -20.71
N LYS A 498 1.29 -2.50 -20.71
CA LYS A 498 0.57 -3.07 -21.83
C LYS A 498 -0.60 -2.16 -22.20
N VAL A 499 -0.57 -1.63 -23.42
CA VAL A 499 -1.67 -0.81 -23.96
C VAL A 499 -2.76 -1.77 -24.43
N LEU A 500 -3.88 -1.77 -23.72
CA LEU A 500 -5.02 -2.65 -24.00
C LEU A 500 -6.02 -2.00 -24.96
N TYR A 501 -6.08 -0.67 -24.97
CA TYR A 501 -7.00 0.11 -25.78
C TYR A 501 -6.48 1.53 -25.99
N ASP A 502 -6.57 2.07 -27.22
CA ASP A 502 -6.19 3.46 -27.52
C ASP A 502 -7.05 4.05 -28.65
N GLU A 503 -7.97 4.95 -28.30
CA GLU A 503 -8.74 5.79 -29.26
C GLU A 503 -8.13 7.17 -29.49
N ILE A 504 -7.12 7.54 -28.71
CA ILE A 504 -6.44 8.83 -28.81
C ILE A 504 -5.48 8.81 -30.02
N GLY A 505 -4.92 7.64 -30.32
CA GLY A 505 -4.03 7.41 -31.45
C GLY A 505 -2.59 7.81 -31.14
N PHE A 506 -2.13 7.56 -29.92
CA PHE A 506 -0.76 7.82 -29.53
C PHE A 506 0.20 6.82 -30.17
N THR A 507 1.39 7.29 -30.53
CA THR A 507 2.49 6.39 -30.87
C THR A 507 3.06 5.76 -29.60
N LEU A 508 3.81 4.66 -29.76
CA LEU A 508 4.48 4.04 -28.62
C LEU A 508 5.46 5.01 -27.92
N ASP A 509 6.16 5.86 -28.67
CA ASP A 509 7.04 6.89 -28.10
C ASP A 509 6.26 7.93 -27.27
N ASP A 510 5.06 8.33 -27.73
CA ASP A 510 4.19 9.26 -27.00
C ASP A 510 3.76 8.66 -25.65
N ILE A 511 3.33 7.39 -25.64
CA ILE A 511 2.88 6.70 -24.43
C ILE A 511 4.05 6.52 -23.45
N GLN A 512 5.20 6.02 -23.93
CA GLN A 512 6.41 5.84 -23.11
C GLN A 512 6.81 7.15 -22.42
N GLN A 513 6.84 8.25 -23.17
CA GLN A 513 7.26 9.54 -22.67
C GLN A 513 6.23 10.16 -21.72
N LEU A 514 4.93 10.05 -22.03
CA LEU A 514 3.83 10.48 -21.16
C LEU A 514 3.85 9.73 -19.83
N THR A 515 3.94 8.40 -19.88
CA THR A 515 4.06 7.55 -18.68
C THR A 515 5.26 7.97 -17.84
N TYR A 516 6.44 8.17 -18.46
CA TYR A 516 7.64 8.62 -17.75
C TYR A 516 7.46 10.01 -17.10
N TYR A 517 6.75 10.93 -17.73
CA TYR A 517 6.50 12.26 -17.17
C TYR A 517 5.53 12.22 -15.98
N LEU A 518 4.48 11.38 -16.04
CA LEU A 518 3.57 11.19 -14.90
C LEU A 518 4.28 10.63 -13.66
N CYS A 519 5.41 9.93 -13.82
CA CYS A 519 6.25 9.50 -12.71
C CYS A 519 6.98 10.64 -11.98
N HIS A 520 6.99 11.87 -12.53
CA HIS A 520 7.64 13.04 -11.92
C HIS A 520 6.65 13.98 -11.22
N ILE A 521 5.35 13.66 -11.23
CA ILE A 521 4.28 14.56 -10.75
C ILE A 521 3.94 14.31 -9.28
N ASP A 522 4.48 13.26 -8.64
CA ASP A 522 4.17 12.97 -7.24
C ASP A 522 4.53 14.14 -6.32
N VAL A 523 3.52 14.63 -5.61
CA VAL A 523 3.60 15.83 -4.77
C VAL A 523 4.28 15.61 -3.42
N ARG A 524 4.67 14.37 -3.08
CA ARG A 524 5.21 14.01 -1.76
C ARG A 524 6.73 13.89 -1.75
N CYS A 525 7.39 14.02 -2.90
CA CYS A 525 8.84 13.97 -3.01
C CYS A 525 9.35 14.62 -4.29
N THR A 526 10.60 15.06 -4.24
CA THR A 526 11.36 15.62 -5.37
C THR A 526 12.17 14.54 -6.11
N LYS A 527 11.50 13.42 -6.40
CA LYS A 527 12.05 12.31 -7.18
C LYS A 527 11.01 11.67 -8.09
N ALA A 528 11.47 11.11 -9.19
CA ALA A 528 10.69 10.22 -10.02
C ALA A 528 10.34 8.96 -9.21
N ILE A 529 9.06 8.60 -9.24
CA ILE A 529 8.54 7.36 -8.64
C ILE A 529 8.47 6.25 -9.70
N TYR A 530 8.34 4.99 -9.24
CA TYR A 530 8.45 3.80 -10.11
C TYR A 530 7.17 3.52 -10.94
N VAL A 531 6.08 4.23 -10.68
CA VAL A 531 4.78 4.14 -11.38
C VAL A 531 4.19 5.54 -11.57
N PRO A 532 3.25 5.77 -12.51
CA PRO A 532 2.58 7.07 -12.67
C PRO A 532 1.92 7.55 -11.37
N ALA A 533 1.97 8.86 -11.10
CA ALA A 533 1.39 9.47 -9.89
C ALA A 533 -0.08 9.09 -9.59
N PRO A 534 -1.01 9.01 -10.57
CA PRO A 534 -2.38 8.56 -10.30
C PRO A 534 -2.45 7.15 -9.70
N VAL A 535 -1.62 6.24 -10.23
CA VAL A 535 -1.51 4.85 -9.76
C VAL A 535 -0.94 4.81 -8.37
N HIS A 536 0.15 5.54 -8.13
CA HIS A 536 0.77 5.55 -6.84
C HIS A 536 -0.19 6.05 -5.75
N CYS A 537 -1.02 7.05 -6.09
CA CYS A 537 -2.11 7.51 -5.24
C CYS A 537 -3.13 6.38 -4.96
N ALA A 538 -3.55 5.64 -5.97
CA ALA A 538 -4.47 4.50 -5.81
C ALA A 538 -3.88 3.43 -4.88
N THR A 539 -2.61 3.05 -5.08
CA THR A 539 -1.91 2.07 -4.23
C THR A 539 -1.85 2.50 -2.77
N LEU A 540 -1.55 3.77 -2.48
CA LEU A 540 -1.56 4.27 -1.10
C LEU A 540 -2.93 4.16 -0.45
N HIS A 541 -4.00 4.44 -1.21
CA HIS A 541 -5.36 4.29 -0.74
C HIS A 541 -5.70 2.82 -0.46
N VAL A 542 -5.33 1.89 -1.34
CA VAL A 542 -5.51 0.45 -1.14
C VAL A 542 -4.75 -0.05 0.08
N SER A 543 -3.44 0.25 0.19
CA SER A 543 -2.60 -0.16 1.32
C SER A 543 -3.17 0.34 2.65
N HIS A 544 -3.57 1.61 2.72
CA HIS A 544 -4.13 2.19 3.94
C HIS A 544 -5.42 1.49 4.38
N HIS A 545 -6.34 1.20 3.44
CA HIS A 545 -7.60 0.53 3.77
C HIS A 545 -7.40 -0.98 4.07
N LEU A 546 -6.37 -1.60 3.48
CA LEU A 546 -6.01 -2.99 3.74
C LEU A 546 -5.49 -3.17 5.17
N GLU A 547 -4.62 -2.27 5.63
CA GLU A 547 -4.11 -2.26 7.02
C GLU A 547 -5.26 -2.08 8.02
N LEU A 548 -6.17 -1.13 7.76
CA LEU A 548 -7.39 -0.93 8.55
C LEU A 548 -8.24 -2.21 8.59
N HIS A 549 -8.41 -2.90 7.46
CA HIS A 549 -9.16 -4.15 7.39
C HIS A 549 -8.52 -5.25 8.25
N TYR A 550 -7.21 -5.47 8.16
CA TYR A 550 -6.56 -6.52 8.95
C TYR A 550 -6.66 -6.26 10.46
N LYS A 551 -6.53 -5.01 10.88
CA LYS A 551 -6.64 -4.64 12.31
C LYS A 551 -8.05 -4.74 12.84
N SER A 552 -9.05 -4.46 12.00
CA SER A 552 -10.45 -4.64 12.39
C SER A 552 -10.79 -6.07 12.79
N GLN A 553 -10.11 -7.07 12.21
CA GLN A 553 -10.30 -8.47 12.58
C GLN A 553 -9.57 -8.88 13.87
N MET A 554 -8.73 -8.01 14.43
CA MET A 554 -7.94 -8.29 15.63
C MET A 554 -8.54 -7.66 16.88
N SER A 555 -9.28 -6.55 16.77
CA SER A 555 -9.91 -5.84 17.90
C SER A 555 -11.44 -6.02 17.91
N LYS A 556 -11.99 -6.58 19.00
CA LYS A 556 -13.44 -6.76 19.19
C LYS A 556 -14.18 -5.45 19.49
N ASP A 557 -13.49 -4.48 20.08
CA ASP A 557 -14.10 -3.24 20.61
C ASP A 557 -14.34 -2.16 19.55
N MET A 558 -13.84 -2.36 18.32
CA MET A 558 -13.92 -1.38 17.23
C MET A 558 -14.90 -1.76 16.11
N ASN A 559 -15.70 -2.83 16.27
CA ASN A 559 -16.48 -3.44 15.19
C ASN A 559 -17.48 -2.50 14.47
N GLU A 560 -18.10 -1.54 15.15
CA GLU A 560 -19.01 -0.56 14.51
C GLU A 560 -18.27 0.49 13.69
N ILE A 561 -17.11 0.95 14.19
CA ILE A 561 -16.22 1.88 13.49
C ILE A 561 -15.62 1.19 12.25
N ASN A 562 -15.28 -0.09 12.39
CA ASN A 562 -14.69 -0.96 11.38
C ASN A 562 -15.60 -1.19 10.16
N HIS A 563 -16.90 -1.41 10.36
CA HIS A 563 -17.86 -1.60 9.26
C HIS A 563 -18.16 -0.30 8.49
N ALA A 564 -18.09 0.86 9.16
CA ALA A 564 -18.17 2.17 8.50
C ALA A 564 -16.91 2.53 7.70
N MET A 565 -15.74 1.90 7.97
CA MET A 565 -14.48 2.18 7.27
C MET A 565 -14.46 1.74 5.80
N LEU A 566 -15.23 0.71 5.44
CA LEU A 566 -15.09 0.00 4.15
C LEU A 566 -16.00 0.56 3.04
N LYS A 567 -16.83 1.57 3.35
CA LYS A 567 -17.83 2.14 2.42
C LYS A 567 -17.62 3.62 2.07
N TYR A 568 -16.51 4.24 2.47
CA TYR A 568 -16.42 5.69 2.44
C TYR A 568 -15.84 6.28 1.14
N CYS A 569 -16.66 7.10 0.48
CA CYS A 569 -16.22 8.08 -0.51
C CYS A 569 -15.56 9.26 0.22
N ILE A 570 -14.48 9.85 -0.31
CA ILE A 570 -14.16 11.24 0.06
C ILE A 570 -15.34 12.08 -0.44
N GLN A 571 -16.35 12.29 0.43
CA GLN A 571 -17.58 12.99 0.12
C GLN A 571 -17.24 14.47 -0.09
N PHE A 572 -17.37 14.91 -1.34
CA PHE A 572 -17.82 16.26 -1.62
C PHE A 572 -19.32 16.16 -1.89
N ASN A 573 -20.10 17.06 -1.27
CA ASN A 573 -21.53 17.18 -1.50
C ASN A 573 -21.80 17.32 -3.00
N LEU A 574 -22.49 16.34 -3.60
CA LEU A 574 -22.95 16.38 -4.99
C LEU A 574 -24.47 16.26 -4.99
N SER A 575 -25.16 17.37 -4.79
CA SER A 575 -26.58 17.48 -5.14
C SER A 575 -26.71 17.70 -6.66
N SER A 576 -27.76 17.12 -7.23
CA SER A 576 -28.22 17.19 -8.64
C SER A 576 -27.42 16.38 -9.69
N ILE A 577 -28.07 15.32 -10.19
CA ILE A 577 -27.73 14.60 -11.42
C ILE A 577 -28.54 15.25 -12.54
N GLU A 578 -27.91 16.11 -13.35
CA GLU A 578 -28.47 16.52 -14.64
C GLU A 578 -27.73 15.80 -15.76
N LYS A 579 -28.47 15.42 -16.80
CA LYS A 579 -27.95 14.75 -18.00
C LYS A 579 -27.05 15.73 -18.76
N PHE A 580 -25.84 15.29 -19.11
CA PHE A 580 -24.90 16.09 -19.89
C PHE A 580 -24.91 15.64 -21.35
N GLU A 581 -25.17 16.58 -22.26
CA GLU A 581 -24.92 16.46 -23.70
C GLU A 581 -23.54 17.06 -24.00
N ALA A 582 -22.51 16.21 -24.08
CA ALA A 582 -21.19 16.56 -24.57
C ALA A 582 -20.63 15.42 -25.43
N GLY A 583 -19.74 15.73 -26.36
CA GLY A 583 -19.08 14.74 -27.21
C GLY A 583 -18.31 13.70 -26.39
N VAL A 584 -18.25 12.48 -26.92
CA VAL A 584 -17.62 11.32 -26.27
C VAL A 584 -16.11 11.56 -26.14
N PRO A 585 -15.53 11.49 -24.92
CA PRO A 585 -14.09 11.62 -24.75
C PRO A 585 -13.35 10.42 -25.34
N GLN A 586 -12.20 10.64 -25.97
CA GLN A 586 -11.33 9.55 -26.44
C GLN A 586 -10.60 8.92 -25.25
N THR A 587 -10.49 7.59 -25.24
CA THR A 587 -9.96 6.85 -24.10
C THR A 587 -8.74 6.01 -24.45
N ILE A 588 -7.76 5.97 -23.55
CA ILE A 588 -6.66 4.99 -23.55
C ILE A 588 -6.66 4.20 -22.23
N LEU A 589 -6.45 2.89 -22.31
CA LEU A 589 -6.34 1.98 -21.18
C LEU A 589 -4.99 1.28 -21.21
N VAL A 590 -4.17 1.55 -20.20
CA VAL A 590 -2.85 0.97 -20.00
C VAL A 590 -2.86 0.13 -18.73
N HIS A 591 -2.53 -1.14 -18.89
CA HIS A 591 -2.36 -2.07 -17.78
C HIS A 591 -0.87 -2.18 -17.41
N MET A 592 -0.57 -2.40 -16.13
CA MET A 592 0.80 -2.48 -15.64
C MET A 592 1.01 -3.66 -14.69
N ASN A 593 2.16 -4.31 -14.84
CA ASN A 593 2.62 -5.38 -13.97
C ASN A 593 4.08 -5.16 -13.58
N GLU A 594 4.44 -5.52 -12.34
CA GLU A 594 5.84 -5.62 -11.95
C GLU A 594 6.52 -6.75 -12.73
N LEU A 595 7.74 -6.51 -13.21
CA LEU A 595 8.59 -7.60 -13.68
C LEU A 595 8.90 -8.52 -12.49
N LYS A 596 8.32 -9.72 -12.50
CA LYS A 596 8.65 -10.78 -11.55
C LYS A 596 9.99 -11.38 -12.01
N MET A 597 11.07 -11.04 -11.31
CA MET A 597 12.38 -11.68 -11.47
C MET A 597 12.47 -12.97 -10.65
#